data_AF-A0A4Q8TA96-F1
#
_entry.id   AF-A0A4Q8TA96-F1
#
_cell.length_a   1.000
_cell.length_b   1.000
_cell.length_c   1.000
_cell.angle_alpha   90.00
_cell.angle_beta   90.00
_cell.angle_gamma   90.00
#
_symmetry.space_group_name_H-M   'P 1'
#
loop_
_entity.id
_entity.type
_entity.pdbx_description
1 polymer ?
#
loop_
_entity_poly.entity_id
_entity_poly.type
_entity_poly.pdbx_seq_one_letter_code
_entity_poly.pdbx_strand_id
1 'polypeptide(L)'
;MQDNVSLFLGAFPKIYCLSLPSSAERRGYMERFIAQYELSNLEFIDAATPESDDVKTLYEESKVHTFPSCFRCGNLECGDSSCNNTLIPVQVATFASYIRMLKAFLASSEEYALFIEDDIKLTERASVLCQQAISNDWVSESKLQHSEPALLQFGWALCDDHKSDKELRLSDFLGKMSNPAFALNKAMAQEILGRFEKVDTTVDIFIHRICANTSNAKTFYPPLFYEMSWSTGEVESTIHPKPIRLSYLEANGGKTEEIEHATNALIQHKKHTDVYPLLIIGHPRCGSGYSASLCQAIGLKIGHEKLEDDGICSWMFATEDDCPWALNDGARSRRFKYFRHVAMHVRDPRTAVASIMRENKHAPVSYEFRKKHIKLRCGVDLDSFESEFSRAVASYIYWNKLVLEQKPNVVFRVEDEADKLVGYIETNCEVKLPANIEYPHKAINSNKRYQGKTVEKPTVDFEKFSSLPEKLKNELNLQCVYFGYREFV
;
A
#
# COMPACT_ATOMS: atom_id res chain seq x y z
N MET A 1 -27.03 -21.32 -36.86
CA MET A 1 -27.08 -19.83 -36.88
C MET A 1 -26.08 -19.38 -35.85
N GLN A 2 -25.13 -18.54 -36.24
CA GLN A 2 -24.12 -18.01 -35.33
C GLN A 2 -24.81 -17.09 -34.32
N ASP A 3 -24.44 -17.19 -33.04
CA ASP A 3 -25.02 -16.39 -31.98
C ASP A 3 -24.72 -14.89 -32.18
N ASN A 4 -25.68 -14.01 -31.88
CA ASN A 4 -25.54 -12.56 -32.12
C ASN A 4 -24.34 -11.96 -31.36
N VAL A 5 -24.02 -12.50 -30.17
CA VAL A 5 -22.85 -12.07 -29.40
C VAL A 5 -21.57 -12.48 -30.10
N SER A 6 -21.50 -13.71 -30.61
CA SER A 6 -20.37 -14.19 -31.42
C SER A 6 -20.14 -13.29 -32.64
N LEU A 7 -21.20 -12.95 -33.38
CA LEU A 7 -21.10 -12.05 -34.54
C LEU A 7 -20.62 -10.63 -34.15
N PHE A 8 -21.17 -10.07 -33.07
CA PHE A 8 -20.81 -8.73 -32.63
C PHE A 8 -19.37 -8.66 -32.12
N LEU A 9 -18.94 -9.60 -31.27
CA LEU A 9 -17.57 -9.65 -30.76
C LEU A 9 -16.57 -10.04 -31.84
N GLY A 10 -16.97 -10.88 -32.79
CA GLY A 10 -16.19 -11.21 -33.97
C GLY A 10 -15.98 -10.04 -34.94
N ALA A 11 -16.76 -8.96 -34.83
CA ALA A 11 -16.58 -7.76 -35.65
C ALA A 11 -15.41 -6.87 -35.19
N PHE A 12 -14.86 -7.10 -33.99
CA PHE A 12 -13.62 -6.45 -33.58
C PHE A 12 -12.42 -7.17 -34.24
N PRO A 13 -11.44 -6.45 -34.79
CA PRO A 13 -10.24 -7.08 -35.35
C PRO A 13 -9.46 -7.85 -34.28
N LYS A 14 -9.49 -7.34 -33.04
CA LYS A 14 -8.83 -7.94 -31.87
C LYS A 14 -9.57 -7.62 -30.59
N ILE A 15 -9.53 -8.57 -29.64
CA ILE A 15 -9.99 -8.41 -28.27
C ILE A 15 -8.80 -8.69 -27.33
N TYR A 16 -8.43 -7.73 -26.51
CA TYR A 16 -7.41 -7.87 -25.48
C TYR A 16 -8.08 -8.15 -24.13
N CYS A 17 -7.81 -9.31 -23.55
CA CYS A 17 -8.28 -9.71 -22.23
C CYS A 17 -7.15 -9.54 -21.20
N LEU A 18 -7.29 -8.56 -20.30
CA LEU A 18 -6.32 -8.31 -19.25
C LEU A 18 -6.51 -9.28 -18.09
N SER A 19 -5.51 -10.11 -17.80
CA SER A 19 -5.60 -11.13 -16.75
C SER A 19 -4.27 -11.41 -16.08
N LEU A 20 -4.27 -11.64 -14.77
CA LEU A 20 -3.09 -12.13 -14.07
C LEU A 20 -2.81 -13.59 -14.47
N PRO A 21 -1.54 -13.96 -14.76
CA PRO A 21 -1.18 -15.37 -15.03
C PRO A 21 -1.59 -16.34 -13.92
N SER A 22 -1.55 -15.88 -12.67
CA SER A 22 -1.92 -16.66 -11.50
C SER A 22 -3.43 -16.80 -11.29
N SER A 23 -4.28 -16.03 -11.99
CA SER A 23 -5.73 -16.04 -11.82
C SER A 23 -6.39 -17.17 -12.63
N ALA A 24 -6.03 -18.41 -12.30
CA ALA A 24 -6.44 -19.61 -13.04
C ALA A 24 -7.97 -19.75 -13.19
N GLU A 25 -8.75 -19.42 -12.14
CA GLU A 25 -10.22 -19.46 -12.20
C GLU A 25 -10.79 -18.47 -13.22
N ARG A 26 -10.32 -17.22 -13.20
CA ARG A 26 -10.75 -16.15 -14.11
C ARG A 26 -10.33 -16.44 -15.55
N ARG A 27 -9.09 -16.90 -15.77
CA ARG A 27 -8.63 -17.34 -17.10
C ARG A 27 -9.45 -18.51 -17.62
N GLY A 28 -9.70 -19.52 -16.78
CA GLY A 28 -10.54 -20.66 -17.15
C GLY A 28 -11.98 -20.25 -17.45
N TYR A 29 -12.52 -19.24 -16.77
CA TYR A 29 -13.81 -18.63 -17.13
C TYR A 29 -13.75 -18.01 -18.52
N MET A 30 -12.75 -17.19 -18.80
CA MET A 30 -12.60 -16.53 -20.10
C MET A 30 -12.31 -17.52 -21.25
N GLU A 31 -11.63 -18.63 -21.00
CA GLU A 31 -11.48 -19.71 -21.98
C GLU A 31 -12.82 -20.36 -22.34
N ARG A 32 -13.69 -20.58 -21.35
CA ARG A 32 -15.06 -21.04 -21.62
C ARG A 32 -15.88 -20.00 -22.37
N PHE A 33 -15.72 -18.72 -22.04
CA PHE A 33 -16.35 -17.61 -22.75
C PHE A 33 -15.94 -17.58 -24.23
N ILE A 34 -14.63 -17.74 -24.51
CA ILE A 34 -14.08 -17.86 -25.85
C ILE A 34 -14.71 -19.05 -26.59
N ALA A 35 -14.74 -20.22 -25.97
CA ALA A 35 -15.29 -21.43 -26.59
C ALA A 35 -16.81 -21.30 -26.85
N GLN A 36 -17.55 -20.71 -25.93
CA GLN A 36 -19.00 -20.51 -26.03
C GLN A 36 -19.38 -19.61 -27.21
N TYR A 37 -18.58 -18.57 -27.48
CA TYR A 37 -18.85 -17.58 -28.53
C TYR A 37 -17.95 -17.72 -29.76
N GLU A 38 -17.19 -18.81 -29.86
CA GLU A 38 -16.31 -19.13 -30.98
C GLU A 38 -15.32 -17.98 -31.34
N LEU A 39 -14.77 -17.31 -30.33
CA LEU A 39 -13.93 -16.13 -30.52
C LEU A 39 -12.49 -16.50 -30.88
N SER A 40 -12.10 -16.28 -32.13
CA SER A 40 -10.72 -16.50 -32.60
C SER A 40 -9.82 -15.25 -32.48
N ASN A 41 -10.41 -14.11 -32.18
CA ASN A 41 -9.78 -12.78 -32.15
C ASN A 41 -9.41 -12.31 -30.73
N LEU A 42 -9.66 -13.10 -29.69
CA LEU A 42 -9.36 -12.76 -28.29
C LEU A 42 -7.98 -13.30 -27.89
N GLU A 43 -7.17 -12.43 -27.26
CA GLU A 43 -5.90 -12.82 -26.66
C GLU A 43 -5.75 -12.31 -25.22
N PHE A 44 -5.05 -13.08 -24.40
CA PHE A 44 -4.70 -12.65 -23.05
C PHE A 44 -3.47 -11.74 -23.08
N ILE A 45 -3.55 -10.64 -22.31
CA ILE A 45 -2.40 -9.84 -21.92
C ILE A 45 -2.14 -10.10 -20.44
N ASP A 46 -0.92 -10.53 -20.13
CA ASP A 46 -0.49 -10.76 -18.76
C ASP A 46 -0.43 -9.44 -18.00
N ALA A 47 -1.31 -9.32 -17.01
CA ALA A 47 -1.32 -8.20 -16.08
C ALA A 47 -0.04 -8.19 -15.21
N ALA A 48 0.37 -7.00 -14.79
CA ALA A 48 1.45 -6.79 -13.85
C ALA A 48 1.00 -7.11 -12.42
N THR A 49 1.96 -7.56 -11.60
CA THR A 49 1.84 -7.69 -10.14
C THR A 49 2.63 -6.57 -9.46
N PRO A 50 2.45 -6.31 -8.15
CA PRO A 50 3.28 -5.37 -7.40
C PRO A 50 4.80 -5.62 -7.52
N GLU A 51 5.21 -6.85 -7.81
CA GLU A 51 6.60 -7.30 -7.93
C GLU A 51 7.13 -7.22 -9.37
N SER A 52 6.31 -6.81 -10.33
CA SER A 52 6.72 -6.65 -11.74
C SER A 52 7.71 -5.49 -11.90
N ASP A 53 8.64 -5.62 -12.83
CA ASP A 53 9.74 -4.66 -13.00
C ASP A 53 9.24 -3.29 -13.49
N ASP A 54 8.17 -3.24 -14.28
CA ASP A 54 7.52 -1.98 -14.67
C ASP A 54 6.88 -1.27 -13.47
N VAL A 55 6.30 -1.99 -12.51
CA VAL A 55 5.81 -1.42 -11.25
C VAL A 55 6.94 -0.91 -10.38
N LYS A 56 8.03 -1.68 -10.23
CA LYS A 56 9.24 -1.21 -9.50
C LYS A 56 9.81 0.05 -10.12
N THR A 57 9.92 0.09 -11.44
CA THR A 57 10.40 1.25 -12.19
C THR A 57 9.55 2.49 -11.91
N LEU A 58 8.21 2.36 -11.83
CA LEU A 58 7.34 3.49 -11.47
C LEU A 58 7.65 4.06 -10.08
N TYR A 59 7.94 3.21 -9.09
CA TYR A 59 8.34 3.67 -7.76
C TYR A 59 9.76 4.28 -7.76
N GLU A 60 10.73 3.64 -8.42
CA GLU A 60 12.12 4.09 -8.50
C GLU A 60 12.24 5.45 -9.20
N GLU A 61 11.45 5.68 -10.25
CA GLU A 61 11.38 6.95 -10.97
C GLU A 61 10.48 8.01 -10.30
N SER A 62 9.95 7.73 -9.10
CA SER A 62 9.02 8.63 -8.39
C SER A 62 7.77 8.99 -9.20
N LYS A 63 7.30 8.07 -10.06
CA LYS A 63 6.08 8.19 -10.87
C LYS A 63 4.83 7.63 -10.17
N VAL A 64 4.90 7.37 -8.87
CA VAL A 64 3.73 6.97 -8.07
C VAL A 64 3.48 8.04 -7.02
N HIS A 65 2.25 8.54 -6.96
CA HIS A 65 1.85 9.43 -5.87
C HIS A 65 1.87 8.68 -4.54
N THR A 66 2.59 9.23 -3.57
CA THR A 66 2.70 8.68 -2.21
C THR A 66 2.09 9.64 -1.19
N PHE A 67 1.58 9.07 -0.10
CA PHE A 67 1.11 9.85 1.05
C PHE A 67 2.30 10.68 1.59
N PRO A 68 2.15 12.00 1.87
CA PRO A 68 1.24 12.52 2.88
C PRO A 68 -0.12 13.04 2.39
N SER A 69 -0.23 13.47 1.14
CA SER A 69 -1.51 13.98 0.62
C SER A 69 -2.35 12.83 0.07
N CYS A 70 -3.66 12.88 0.31
CA CYS A 70 -4.62 11.99 -0.34
C CYS A 70 -4.56 12.14 -1.86
N PHE A 71 -4.40 11.04 -2.60
CA PHE A 71 -4.37 11.08 -4.07
C PHE A 71 -5.72 11.49 -4.70
N ARG A 72 -6.82 11.45 -3.92
CA ARG A 72 -8.16 11.84 -4.40
C ARG A 72 -8.48 13.31 -4.19
N CYS A 73 -8.22 13.83 -2.99
CA CYS A 73 -8.63 15.20 -2.63
C CYS A 73 -7.46 16.16 -2.37
N GLY A 74 -6.21 15.68 -2.36
CA GLY A 74 -5.02 16.48 -2.09
C GLY A 74 -4.80 16.83 -0.61
N ASN A 75 -5.80 16.64 0.26
CA ASN A 75 -5.68 16.94 1.69
C ASN A 75 -4.90 15.86 2.44
N LEU A 76 -4.24 16.25 3.54
CA LEU A 76 -3.60 15.32 4.48
C LEU A 76 -4.65 14.43 5.18
N GLU A 77 -5.77 15.02 5.60
CA GLU A 77 -6.90 14.30 6.21
C GLU A 77 -8.15 14.52 5.37
N CYS A 78 -8.87 13.44 5.07
CA CYS A 78 -10.02 13.49 4.16
C CYS A 78 -11.35 13.80 4.87
N GLY A 79 -11.41 13.66 6.20
CA GLY A 79 -12.66 13.68 6.98
C GLY A 79 -13.53 12.43 6.82
N ASP A 80 -13.10 11.44 6.02
CA ASP A 80 -13.77 10.17 5.78
C ASP A 80 -12.76 9.02 5.91
N SER A 81 -12.93 8.19 6.95
CA SER A 81 -12.08 7.04 7.25
C SER A 81 -12.23 5.89 6.24
N SER A 82 -13.27 5.92 5.41
CA SER A 82 -13.48 4.96 4.32
C SER A 82 -12.79 5.36 3.02
N CYS A 83 -12.27 6.60 2.95
CA CYS A 83 -11.60 7.14 1.78
C CYS A 83 -10.41 6.26 1.39
N ASN A 84 -10.34 5.86 0.11
CA ASN A 84 -9.11 5.29 -0.43
C ASN A 84 -8.14 6.45 -0.69
N ASN A 85 -7.37 6.83 0.33
CA ASN A 85 -6.49 8.01 0.31
C ASN A 85 -5.05 7.70 -0.12
N THR A 86 -4.71 6.41 -0.28
CA THR A 86 -3.37 5.95 -0.59
C THR A 86 -3.43 4.95 -1.74
N LEU A 87 -2.63 5.16 -2.78
CA LEU A 87 -2.48 4.17 -3.85
C LEU A 87 -1.77 2.94 -3.30
N ILE A 88 -2.49 1.82 -3.25
CA ILE A 88 -1.88 0.54 -2.85
C ILE A 88 -1.11 -0.07 -4.04
N PRO A 89 -0.07 -0.89 -3.80
CA PRO A 89 0.77 -1.43 -4.88
C PRO A 89 0.00 -2.15 -5.98
N VAL A 90 -1.09 -2.84 -5.63
CA VAL A 90 -1.94 -3.53 -6.61
C VAL A 90 -2.63 -2.54 -7.57
N GLN A 91 -3.05 -1.35 -7.10
CA GLN A 91 -3.63 -0.34 -7.99
C GLN A 91 -2.60 0.22 -8.98
N VAL A 92 -1.35 0.38 -8.53
CA VAL A 92 -0.23 0.76 -9.40
C VAL A 92 0.03 -0.34 -10.43
N ALA A 93 -0.01 -1.61 -10.01
CA ALA A 93 0.10 -2.75 -10.90
C ALA A 93 -1.02 -2.80 -11.94
N THR A 94 -2.27 -2.54 -11.55
CA THR A 94 -3.39 -2.41 -12.51
C THR A 94 -3.09 -1.31 -13.53
N PHE A 95 -2.60 -0.15 -13.10
CA PHE A 95 -2.25 0.94 -14.00
C PHE A 95 -1.15 0.51 -15.00
N ALA A 96 -0.06 -0.10 -14.50
CA ALA A 96 1.02 -0.63 -15.35
C ALA A 96 0.53 -1.68 -16.35
N SER A 97 -0.44 -2.51 -15.95
CA SER A 97 -1.08 -3.53 -16.79
C SER A 97 -1.78 -2.92 -18.00
N TYR A 98 -2.52 -1.84 -17.82
CA TYR A 98 -3.15 -1.11 -18.93
C TYR A 98 -2.12 -0.42 -19.82
N ILE A 99 -1.04 0.16 -19.26
CA ILE A 99 0.05 0.72 -20.07
C ILE A 99 0.69 -0.37 -20.95
N ARG A 100 0.91 -1.56 -20.40
CA ARG A 100 1.43 -2.72 -21.14
C ARG A 100 0.49 -3.14 -22.27
N MET A 101 -0.80 -3.26 -21.98
CA MET A 101 -1.83 -3.63 -22.95
C MET A 101 -1.96 -2.60 -24.08
N LEU A 102 -1.95 -1.29 -23.77
CA LEU A 102 -2.00 -0.23 -24.77
C LEU A 102 -0.75 -0.22 -25.66
N LYS A 103 0.44 -0.47 -25.09
CA LYS A 103 1.67 -0.61 -25.88
C LYS A 103 1.63 -1.82 -26.81
N ALA A 104 1.10 -2.96 -26.34
CA ALA A 104 0.92 -4.15 -27.16
C ALA A 104 -0.05 -3.88 -28.32
N PHE A 105 -1.16 -3.18 -28.05
CA PHE A 105 -2.10 -2.74 -29.08
C PHE A 105 -1.45 -1.80 -30.11
N LEU A 106 -0.68 -0.79 -29.68
CA LEU A 106 0.01 0.11 -30.61
C LEU A 106 1.06 -0.59 -31.48
N ALA A 107 1.65 -1.67 -31.00
CA ALA A 107 2.59 -2.49 -31.76
C ALA A 107 1.90 -3.42 -32.78
N SER A 108 0.57 -3.58 -32.70
CA SER A 108 -0.20 -4.43 -33.61
C SER A 108 -0.54 -3.74 -34.94
N SER A 109 -0.98 -4.54 -35.92
CA SER A 109 -1.54 -4.04 -37.19
C SER A 109 -2.92 -3.42 -37.05
N GLU A 110 -3.62 -3.62 -35.93
CA GLU A 110 -5.03 -3.28 -35.82
C GLU A 110 -5.26 -1.79 -35.56
N GLU A 111 -6.28 -1.22 -36.19
CA GLU A 111 -6.60 0.22 -36.05
C GLU A 111 -7.42 0.52 -34.79
N TYR A 112 -8.22 -0.45 -34.35
CA TYR A 112 -9.00 -0.41 -33.12
C TYR A 112 -9.15 -1.82 -32.54
N ALA A 113 -9.40 -1.88 -31.24
CA ALA A 113 -9.61 -3.14 -30.54
C ALA A 113 -10.59 -2.99 -29.39
N LEU A 114 -11.15 -4.12 -28.95
CA LEU A 114 -11.89 -4.21 -27.70
C LEU A 114 -10.93 -4.60 -26.56
N PHE A 115 -11.08 -3.99 -25.41
CA PHE A 115 -10.33 -4.26 -24.19
C PHE A 115 -11.31 -4.72 -23.14
N ILE A 116 -11.05 -5.87 -22.52
CA ILE A 116 -11.89 -6.46 -21.49
C ILE A 116 -11.04 -6.92 -20.30
N GLU A 117 -11.65 -6.95 -19.12
CA GLU A 117 -11.08 -7.62 -17.94
C GLU A 117 -11.55 -9.09 -17.89
N ASP A 118 -10.89 -9.89 -17.06
CA ASP A 118 -11.08 -11.35 -16.99
C ASP A 118 -12.23 -11.81 -16.07
N ASP A 119 -13.01 -10.87 -15.54
CA ASP A 119 -14.21 -11.13 -14.75
C ASP A 119 -15.47 -10.48 -15.32
N ILE A 120 -15.49 -10.23 -16.63
CA ILE A 120 -16.70 -9.74 -17.29
C ILE A 120 -17.82 -10.77 -17.27
N LYS A 121 -19.07 -10.29 -17.35
CA LYS A 121 -20.25 -11.09 -17.63
C LYS A 121 -21.23 -10.30 -18.48
N LEU A 122 -21.88 -10.99 -19.41
CA LEU A 122 -22.88 -10.40 -20.29
C LEU A 122 -24.19 -10.15 -19.54
N THR A 123 -24.91 -9.11 -19.94
CA THR A 123 -26.28 -8.88 -19.50
C THR A 123 -27.25 -9.89 -20.11
N GLU A 124 -28.41 -10.06 -19.48
CA GLU A 124 -29.48 -10.93 -19.99
C GLU A 124 -29.97 -10.50 -21.39
N ARG A 125 -29.84 -9.21 -21.73
CA ARG A 125 -30.24 -8.64 -23.02
C ARG A 125 -29.12 -8.62 -24.07
N ALA A 126 -27.93 -9.14 -23.76
CA ALA A 126 -26.75 -9.01 -24.62
C ALA A 126 -27.00 -9.48 -26.07
N SER A 127 -27.65 -10.63 -26.27
CA SER A 127 -27.92 -11.15 -27.62
C SER A 127 -28.79 -10.19 -28.45
N VAL A 128 -29.81 -9.57 -27.84
CA VAL A 128 -30.69 -8.60 -28.51
C VAL A 128 -29.93 -7.30 -28.82
N LEU A 129 -29.14 -6.80 -27.87
CA LEU A 129 -28.36 -5.58 -28.04
C LEU A 129 -27.28 -5.75 -29.13
N CYS A 130 -26.61 -6.90 -29.19
CA CYS A 130 -25.67 -7.24 -30.24
C CYS A 130 -26.34 -7.29 -31.62
N GLN A 131 -27.55 -7.87 -31.71
CA GLN A 131 -28.33 -7.87 -32.96
C GLN A 131 -28.66 -6.45 -33.45
N GLN A 132 -29.09 -5.58 -32.53
CA GLN A 132 -29.37 -4.18 -32.82
C GLN A 132 -28.10 -3.45 -33.29
N ALA A 133 -26.97 -3.69 -32.63
CA ALA A 133 -25.69 -3.09 -33.00
C ALA A 133 -25.29 -3.46 -34.43
N ILE A 134 -25.35 -4.75 -34.78
CA ILE A 134 -25.05 -5.26 -36.12
C ILE A 134 -25.99 -4.63 -37.17
N SER A 135 -27.27 -4.45 -36.83
CA SER A 135 -28.27 -3.88 -37.74
C SER A 135 -28.10 -2.37 -37.96
N ASN A 136 -27.51 -1.65 -36.99
CA ASN A 136 -27.41 -0.19 -36.97
C ASN A 136 -26.02 0.34 -37.34
N ASP A 137 -25.13 -0.48 -37.93
CA ASP A 137 -23.76 -0.08 -38.30
C ASP A 137 -23.00 0.66 -37.18
N TRP A 138 -23.00 0.06 -35.99
CA TRP A 138 -22.40 0.65 -34.79
C TRP A 138 -20.92 1.05 -34.97
N VAL A 139 -20.20 0.38 -35.88
CA VAL A 139 -18.77 0.64 -36.16
C VAL A 139 -18.60 2.04 -36.74
N SER A 140 -19.38 2.39 -37.76
CA SER A 140 -19.36 3.71 -38.38
C SER A 140 -19.74 4.80 -37.38
N GLU A 141 -20.80 4.58 -36.61
CA GLU A 141 -21.26 5.55 -35.60
C GLU A 141 -20.25 5.76 -34.46
N SER A 142 -19.48 4.73 -34.09
CA SER A 142 -18.49 4.80 -33.01
C SER A 142 -17.27 5.68 -33.34
N LYS A 143 -16.99 5.89 -34.64
CA LYS A 143 -15.75 6.47 -35.17
C LYS A 143 -14.45 5.74 -34.78
N LEU A 144 -14.51 4.48 -34.34
CA LEU A 144 -13.31 3.70 -34.03
C LEU A 144 -12.37 3.51 -35.23
N GLN A 145 -12.89 3.59 -36.46
CA GLN A 145 -12.10 3.51 -37.70
C GLN A 145 -11.50 4.85 -38.15
N HIS A 146 -11.76 5.95 -37.43
CA HIS A 146 -11.25 7.27 -37.78
C HIS A 146 -9.85 7.50 -37.18
N SER A 147 -9.14 8.51 -37.72
CA SER A 147 -7.83 8.93 -37.25
C SER A 147 -7.86 9.80 -35.97
N GLU A 148 -9.02 10.30 -35.57
CA GLU A 148 -9.20 11.09 -34.34
C GLU A 148 -9.35 10.17 -33.13
N PRO A 149 -8.87 10.54 -31.92
CA PRO A 149 -9.05 9.76 -30.70
C PRO A 149 -10.52 9.39 -30.43
N ALA A 150 -10.83 8.10 -30.42
CA ALA A 150 -12.16 7.56 -30.18
C ALA A 150 -12.15 6.47 -29.10
N LEU A 151 -13.18 6.47 -28.24
CA LEU A 151 -13.39 5.47 -27.20
C LEU A 151 -14.88 5.12 -27.12
N LEU A 152 -15.21 3.83 -27.03
CA LEU A 152 -16.58 3.37 -26.84
C LEU A 152 -16.69 2.49 -25.60
N GLN A 153 -17.56 2.89 -24.67
CA GLN A 153 -17.80 2.20 -23.40
C GLN A 153 -18.86 1.10 -23.55
N PHE A 154 -18.58 -0.12 -23.08
CA PHE A 154 -19.49 -1.27 -23.21
C PHE A 154 -19.98 -1.87 -21.89
N GLY A 155 -19.37 -1.53 -20.75
CA GLY A 155 -19.79 -2.13 -19.48
C GLY A 155 -19.23 -1.43 -18.26
N TRP A 156 -19.96 -1.49 -17.16
CA TRP A 156 -19.58 -0.92 -15.86
C TRP A 156 -20.23 -1.74 -14.73
N ALA A 157 -20.02 -1.34 -13.48
CA ALA A 157 -20.65 -2.01 -12.33
C ALA A 157 -22.17 -2.22 -12.53
N LEU A 158 -22.64 -3.43 -12.22
CA LEU A 158 -24.05 -3.82 -12.41
C LEU A 158 -24.98 -2.85 -11.68
N CYS A 159 -25.97 -2.36 -12.42
CA CYS A 159 -26.96 -1.40 -11.95
C CYS A 159 -28.20 -1.45 -12.85
N ASP A 160 -29.20 -0.62 -12.57
CA ASP A 160 -30.48 -0.62 -13.31
C ASP A 160 -30.34 -0.33 -14.80
N ASP A 161 -29.23 0.30 -15.23
CA ASP A 161 -28.91 0.47 -16.65
C ASP A 161 -28.87 -0.88 -17.40
N HIS A 162 -28.39 -1.94 -16.76
CA HIS A 162 -28.27 -3.29 -17.35
C HIS A 162 -29.60 -4.01 -17.49
N LYS A 163 -30.63 -3.54 -16.76
CA LYS A 163 -32.01 -4.04 -16.82
C LYS A 163 -32.89 -3.18 -17.71
N SER A 164 -32.35 -2.13 -18.33
CA SER A 164 -33.14 -1.23 -19.15
C SER A 164 -33.66 -1.97 -20.39
N ASP A 165 -34.97 -1.87 -20.65
CA ASP A 165 -35.63 -2.41 -21.84
C ASP A 165 -35.49 -1.52 -23.09
N LYS A 166 -34.81 -0.37 -22.96
CA LYS A 166 -34.60 0.58 -24.06
C LYS A 166 -33.85 -0.07 -25.22
N GLU A 167 -34.09 0.44 -26.42
CA GLU A 167 -33.32 0.10 -27.60
C GLU A 167 -31.88 0.60 -27.49
N LEU A 168 -30.98 -0.08 -28.19
CA LEU A 168 -29.60 0.32 -28.31
C LEU A 168 -29.47 1.74 -28.86
N ARG A 169 -28.61 2.51 -28.19
CA ARG A 169 -28.12 3.81 -28.67
C ARG A 169 -26.63 3.93 -28.39
N LEU A 170 -25.89 4.52 -29.34
CA LEU A 170 -24.57 5.06 -29.07
C LEU A 170 -24.74 6.51 -28.63
N SER A 171 -24.87 6.72 -27.32
CA SER A 171 -25.09 8.05 -26.76
C SER A 171 -23.78 8.84 -26.66
N ASP A 172 -23.92 10.13 -26.39
CA ASP A 172 -22.84 10.96 -25.87
C ASP A 172 -22.22 10.31 -24.63
N PHE A 173 -20.97 10.67 -24.39
CA PHE A 173 -20.16 10.16 -23.30
C PHE A 173 -20.83 10.39 -21.93
N LEU A 174 -21.14 9.30 -21.21
CA LEU A 174 -21.83 9.36 -19.92
C LEU A 174 -20.89 9.42 -18.70
N GLY A 175 -19.56 9.48 -18.89
CA GLY A 175 -18.64 9.55 -17.74
C GLY A 175 -18.54 8.27 -16.91
N LYS A 176 -19.03 7.13 -17.42
CA LYS A 176 -19.00 5.84 -16.71
C LYS A 176 -17.55 5.32 -16.62
N MET A 177 -17.26 4.50 -15.62
CA MET A 177 -15.95 3.85 -15.47
C MET A 177 -16.06 2.48 -16.12
N SER A 178 -15.52 2.35 -17.34
CA SER A 178 -15.87 1.24 -18.25
C SER A 178 -14.83 0.13 -18.29
N ASN A 179 -14.08 -0.05 -17.20
CA ASN A 179 -13.03 -1.08 -17.07
C ASN A 179 -13.45 -2.48 -17.50
N PRO A 180 -14.67 -2.97 -17.19
CA PRO A 180 -15.05 -4.32 -17.62
C PRO A 180 -14.90 -4.50 -19.13
N ALA A 181 -15.34 -3.52 -19.93
CA ALA A 181 -15.21 -3.57 -21.37
C ALA A 181 -15.28 -2.17 -22.01
N PHE A 182 -14.30 -1.84 -22.86
CA PHE A 182 -14.32 -0.66 -23.72
C PHE A 182 -13.52 -0.91 -24.99
N ALA A 183 -13.82 -0.22 -26.08
CA ALA A 183 -13.00 -0.21 -27.28
C ALA A 183 -12.35 1.15 -27.50
N LEU A 184 -11.19 1.17 -28.12
CA LEU A 184 -10.53 2.40 -28.56
C LEU A 184 -9.70 2.17 -29.81
N ASN A 185 -9.36 3.27 -30.49
CA ASN A 185 -8.48 3.27 -31.66
C ASN A 185 -7.03 3.65 -31.30
N LYS A 186 -6.11 3.48 -32.25
CA LYS A 186 -4.69 3.81 -32.04
C LYS A 186 -4.47 5.26 -31.60
N ALA A 187 -5.21 6.21 -32.17
CA ALA A 187 -5.11 7.62 -31.81
C ALA A 187 -5.46 7.85 -30.32
N MET A 188 -6.49 7.17 -29.81
CA MET A 188 -6.84 7.24 -28.39
C MET A 188 -5.81 6.55 -27.50
N ALA A 189 -5.25 5.41 -27.91
CA ALA A 189 -4.18 4.76 -27.16
C ALA A 189 -2.92 5.66 -27.07
N GLN A 190 -2.56 6.33 -28.16
CA GLN A 190 -1.48 7.33 -28.19
C GLN A 190 -1.78 8.52 -27.27
N GLU A 191 -3.01 9.03 -27.28
CA GLU A 191 -3.44 10.12 -26.40
C GLU A 191 -3.30 9.73 -24.91
N ILE A 192 -3.79 8.53 -24.54
CA ILE A 192 -3.69 8.03 -23.16
C ILE A 192 -2.23 7.90 -22.73
N LEU A 193 -1.38 7.28 -23.56
CA LEU A 193 0.04 7.10 -23.23
C LEU A 193 0.81 8.42 -23.25
N GLY A 194 0.46 9.35 -24.12
CA GLY A 194 1.07 10.68 -24.21
C GLY A 194 0.74 11.58 -23.01
N ARG A 195 -0.41 11.37 -22.37
CA ARG A 195 -0.82 12.07 -21.13
C ARG A 195 -0.29 11.42 -19.85
N PHE A 196 0.26 10.21 -19.93
CA PHE A 196 0.72 9.50 -18.75
C PHE A 196 2.05 10.07 -18.25
N GLU A 197 1.99 10.82 -17.15
CA GLU A 197 3.18 11.33 -16.46
C GLU A 197 3.51 10.49 -15.22
N LYS A 198 2.48 10.15 -14.43
CA LYS A 198 2.57 9.43 -13.16
C LYS A 198 1.25 8.74 -12.81
N VAL A 199 1.31 7.79 -11.88
CA VAL A 199 0.14 7.17 -11.24
C VAL A 199 -0.25 8.02 -10.03
N ASP A 200 -1.14 8.99 -10.24
CA ASP A 200 -1.71 9.86 -9.20
C ASP A 200 -3.23 9.68 -9.02
N THR A 201 -3.82 8.77 -9.78
CA THR A 201 -5.20 8.33 -9.68
C THR A 201 -5.32 6.87 -10.09
N THR A 202 -6.51 6.29 -9.96
CA THR A 202 -6.79 4.94 -10.46
C THR A 202 -6.97 4.95 -11.98
N VAL A 203 -6.60 3.86 -12.64
CA VAL A 203 -6.54 3.78 -14.12
C VAL A 203 -7.91 4.02 -14.78
N ASP A 204 -8.98 3.61 -14.11
CA ASP A 204 -10.36 3.84 -14.53
C ASP A 204 -10.70 5.34 -14.61
N ILE A 205 -10.31 6.12 -13.60
CA ILE A 205 -10.44 7.59 -13.61
C ILE A 205 -9.57 8.17 -14.72
N PHE A 206 -8.32 7.71 -14.84
CA PHE A 206 -7.39 8.24 -15.83
C PHE A 206 -7.88 8.03 -17.27
N ILE A 207 -8.22 6.81 -17.65
CA ILE A 207 -8.68 6.50 -19.00
C ILE A 207 -10.05 7.12 -19.25
N HIS A 208 -11.03 6.84 -18.39
CA HIS A 208 -12.41 7.19 -18.72
C HIS A 208 -12.78 8.61 -18.33
N ARG A 209 -12.26 9.21 -17.27
CA ARG A 209 -12.66 10.59 -16.90
C ARG A 209 -11.69 11.65 -17.41
N ILE A 210 -10.39 11.37 -17.41
CA ILE A 210 -9.38 12.36 -17.78
C ILE A 210 -9.13 12.33 -19.29
N CYS A 211 -8.82 11.15 -19.85
CA CYS A 211 -8.49 11.04 -21.27
C CYS A 211 -9.74 11.10 -22.16
N ALA A 212 -10.78 10.32 -21.83
CA ALA A 212 -11.96 10.21 -22.70
C ALA A 212 -12.82 11.49 -22.76
N ASN A 213 -12.78 12.33 -21.73
CA ASN A 213 -13.58 13.56 -21.67
C ASN A 213 -13.21 14.61 -22.73
N THR A 214 -12.02 14.47 -23.33
CA THR A 214 -11.53 15.37 -24.39
C THR A 214 -11.43 14.69 -25.76
N SER A 215 -11.98 13.48 -25.91
CA SER A 215 -11.94 12.71 -27.14
C SER A 215 -13.35 12.49 -27.72
N ASN A 216 -13.45 11.80 -28.85
CA ASN A 216 -14.73 11.32 -29.37
C ASN A 216 -15.17 10.08 -28.60
N ALA A 217 -15.41 10.24 -27.30
CA ALA A 217 -15.90 9.18 -26.44
C ALA A 217 -17.42 9.01 -26.57
N LYS A 218 -17.89 7.77 -26.59
CA LYS A 218 -19.30 7.40 -26.65
C LYS A 218 -19.63 6.30 -25.66
N THR A 219 -20.92 6.12 -25.39
CA THR A 219 -21.41 5.05 -24.53
C THR A 219 -22.39 4.15 -25.28
N PHE A 220 -22.12 2.84 -25.26
CA PHE A 220 -23.06 1.82 -25.72
C PHE A 220 -24.11 1.60 -24.62
N TYR A 221 -25.35 2.02 -24.89
CA TYR A 221 -26.43 1.96 -23.91
C TYR A 221 -27.65 1.23 -24.47
N PRO A 222 -28.26 0.28 -23.74
CA PRO A 222 -27.83 -0.28 -22.45
C PRO A 222 -26.47 -1.01 -22.50
N PRO A 223 -25.72 -1.10 -21.38
CA PRO A 223 -24.41 -1.77 -21.35
C PRO A 223 -24.52 -3.27 -21.64
N LEU A 224 -23.49 -3.81 -22.29
CA LEU A 224 -23.35 -5.24 -22.60
C LEU A 224 -22.74 -6.03 -21.45
N PHE A 225 -21.81 -5.42 -20.72
CA PHE A 225 -20.97 -6.11 -19.73
C PHE A 225 -21.07 -5.50 -18.33
N TYR A 226 -20.85 -6.34 -17.33
CA TYR A 226 -20.53 -5.93 -15.96
C TYR A 226 -19.42 -6.81 -15.39
N GLU A 227 -18.74 -6.34 -14.35
CA GLU A 227 -17.69 -7.07 -13.62
C GLU A 227 -18.29 -7.95 -12.52
N MET A 228 -17.96 -9.24 -12.52
CA MET A 228 -18.42 -10.21 -11.53
C MET A 228 -17.86 -9.94 -10.14
N SER A 229 -16.59 -9.52 -10.02
CA SER A 229 -15.95 -9.41 -8.70
C SER A 229 -16.46 -8.26 -7.85
N TRP A 230 -16.82 -7.14 -8.49
CA TRP A 230 -17.46 -6.01 -7.82
C TRP A 230 -18.97 -6.19 -7.70
N SER A 231 -19.61 -6.70 -8.75
CA SER A 231 -21.07 -6.61 -8.89
C SER A 231 -21.84 -7.78 -8.31
N THR A 232 -21.29 -8.99 -8.37
CA THR A 232 -22.01 -10.21 -7.97
C THR A 232 -21.27 -11.04 -6.92
N GLY A 233 -19.94 -10.86 -6.79
CA GLY A 233 -19.10 -11.64 -5.90
C GLY A 233 -18.82 -13.06 -6.41
N GLU A 234 -19.20 -13.38 -7.65
CA GLU A 234 -18.98 -14.70 -8.26
C GLU A 234 -17.50 -15.09 -8.32
N VAL A 235 -16.63 -14.10 -8.49
CA VAL A 235 -15.17 -14.25 -8.41
C VAL A 235 -14.59 -13.27 -7.40
N GLU A 236 -13.42 -13.60 -6.85
CA GLU A 236 -12.70 -12.70 -5.93
C GLU A 236 -12.12 -11.48 -6.65
N SER A 237 -12.20 -10.29 -6.05
CA SER A 237 -11.56 -9.08 -6.58
C SER A 237 -10.06 -9.10 -6.27
N THR A 238 -9.24 -8.91 -7.30
CA THR A 238 -7.78 -8.92 -7.19
C THR A 238 -7.19 -7.61 -6.67
N ILE A 239 -7.98 -6.52 -6.62
CA ILE A 239 -7.52 -5.18 -6.18
C ILE A 239 -7.99 -4.86 -4.76
N HIS A 240 -9.29 -5.01 -4.51
CA HIS A 240 -9.93 -4.65 -3.25
C HIS A 240 -10.89 -5.78 -2.85
N PRO A 241 -10.59 -6.59 -1.83
CA PRO A 241 -11.55 -7.56 -1.30
C PRO A 241 -12.91 -6.91 -1.03
N LYS A 242 -13.99 -7.61 -1.38
CA LYS A 242 -15.37 -7.08 -1.34
C LYS A 242 -16.25 -7.90 -0.40
N PRO A 243 -17.08 -7.26 0.44
CA PRO A 243 -18.08 -7.96 1.25
C PRO A 243 -19.02 -8.82 0.40
N ILE A 244 -19.34 -8.39 -0.83
CA ILE A 244 -20.22 -9.15 -1.73
C ILE A 244 -19.67 -10.54 -2.09
N ARG A 245 -18.35 -10.74 -2.08
CA ARG A 245 -17.74 -12.07 -2.27
C ARG A 245 -18.10 -13.01 -1.13
N LEU A 246 -18.07 -12.52 0.12
CA LEU A 246 -18.50 -13.32 1.27
C LEU A 246 -19.98 -13.69 1.17
N SER A 247 -20.83 -12.69 0.90
CA SER A 247 -22.26 -12.92 0.73
C SER A 247 -22.55 -13.93 -0.39
N TYR A 248 -21.80 -13.87 -1.50
CA TYR A 248 -21.92 -14.84 -2.59
C TYR A 248 -21.53 -16.26 -2.15
N LEU A 249 -20.39 -16.43 -1.47
CA LEU A 249 -19.92 -17.72 -0.99
C LEU A 249 -20.92 -18.34 0.00
N GLU A 250 -21.39 -17.56 0.97
CA GLU A 250 -22.37 -18.01 1.96
C GLU A 250 -23.69 -18.45 1.30
N ALA A 251 -24.19 -17.68 0.34
CA ALA A 251 -25.43 -17.98 -0.37
C ALA A 251 -25.35 -19.20 -1.30
N ASN A 252 -24.15 -19.51 -1.81
CA ASN A 252 -23.94 -20.58 -2.81
C ASN A 252 -23.21 -21.80 -2.24
N GLY A 253 -23.12 -21.94 -0.91
CA GLY A 253 -22.49 -23.10 -0.28
C GLY A 253 -20.98 -23.20 -0.51
N GLY A 254 -20.30 -22.05 -0.55
CA GLY A 254 -18.85 -21.94 -0.66
C GLY A 254 -18.11 -22.71 0.44
N LYS A 255 -16.89 -23.15 0.15
CA LYS A 255 -16.12 -23.96 1.09
C LYS A 255 -15.70 -23.11 2.30
N THR A 256 -15.60 -23.74 3.47
CA THR A 256 -15.15 -23.07 4.71
C THR A 256 -13.82 -22.33 4.51
N GLU A 257 -12.86 -22.96 3.84
CA GLU A 257 -11.54 -22.38 3.57
C GLU A 257 -11.62 -21.11 2.69
N GLU A 258 -12.53 -21.09 1.71
CA GLU A 258 -12.74 -19.93 0.82
C GLU A 258 -13.39 -18.76 1.58
N ILE A 259 -14.35 -19.05 2.45
CA ILE A 259 -15.01 -18.06 3.31
C ILE A 259 -14.01 -17.47 4.31
N GLU A 260 -13.20 -18.32 4.96
CA GLU A 260 -12.13 -17.88 5.87
C GLU A 260 -11.09 -17.03 5.14
N HIS A 261 -10.69 -17.43 3.93
CA HIS A 261 -9.77 -16.66 3.10
C HIS A 261 -10.31 -15.26 2.77
N ALA A 262 -11.54 -15.17 2.23
CA ALA A 262 -12.16 -13.90 1.88
C ALA A 262 -12.41 -13.01 3.11
N THR A 263 -12.72 -13.60 4.27
CA THR A 263 -12.88 -12.89 5.54
C THR A 263 -11.56 -12.28 6.00
N ASN A 264 -10.49 -13.07 5.97
CA ASN A 264 -9.16 -12.61 6.33
C ASN A 264 -8.67 -11.52 5.37
N ALA A 265 -8.91 -11.66 4.07
CA ALA A 265 -8.59 -10.66 3.06
C ALA A 265 -9.27 -9.31 3.36
N LEU A 266 -10.55 -9.30 3.74
CA LEU A 266 -11.27 -8.09 4.12
C LEU A 266 -10.74 -7.44 5.40
N ILE A 267 -10.41 -8.22 6.43
CA ILE A 267 -9.88 -7.73 7.71
C ILE A 267 -8.50 -7.10 7.53
N GLN A 268 -7.64 -7.74 6.72
CA GLN A 268 -6.27 -7.32 6.49
C GLN A 268 -6.17 -6.18 5.48
N HIS A 269 -7.18 -6.00 4.62
CA HIS A 269 -7.14 -5.00 3.59
C HIS A 269 -7.19 -3.58 4.15
N LYS A 270 -6.14 -2.80 3.86
CA LYS A 270 -6.03 -1.39 4.20
C LYS A 270 -5.79 -0.60 2.91
N LYS A 271 -6.52 0.50 2.78
CA LYS A 271 -6.45 1.46 1.65
C LYS A 271 -6.49 2.92 2.11
N HIS A 272 -6.48 3.11 3.42
CA HIS A 272 -6.51 4.40 4.08
C HIS A 272 -5.30 4.48 4.99
N THR A 273 -4.51 5.53 4.83
CA THR A 273 -3.44 5.90 5.75
C THR A 273 -4.01 6.85 6.78
N ASP A 274 -3.99 6.41 8.04
CA ASP A 274 -4.40 7.22 9.18
C ASP A 274 -3.31 8.25 9.53
N VAL A 275 -3.71 9.42 9.99
CA VAL A 275 -2.80 10.51 10.39
C VAL A 275 -2.77 10.63 11.90
N TYR A 276 -1.57 10.60 12.47
CA TYR A 276 -1.34 10.77 13.91
C TYR A 276 -0.42 11.97 14.16
N PRO A 277 -0.59 12.67 15.30
CA PRO A 277 0.28 13.79 15.67
C PRO A 277 1.75 13.39 15.83
N LEU A 278 2.05 12.37 16.63
CA LEU A 278 3.43 12.11 17.08
C LEU A 278 3.80 10.63 17.09
N LEU A 279 4.95 10.33 16.51
CA LEU A 279 5.66 9.07 16.69
C LEU A 279 6.93 9.31 17.50
N ILE A 280 7.21 8.42 18.46
CA ILE A 280 8.46 8.43 19.21
C ILE A 280 9.17 7.10 19.02
N ILE A 281 10.38 7.13 18.48
CA ILE A 281 11.18 5.95 18.15
C ILE A 281 12.60 6.05 18.69
N GLY A 282 13.25 4.90 18.80
CA GLY A 282 14.62 4.79 19.28
C GLY A 282 14.95 3.33 19.53
N HIS A 283 16.11 3.04 20.11
CA HIS A 283 16.46 1.67 20.47
C HIS A 283 15.60 1.17 21.67
N PRO A 284 15.15 -0.11 21.71
CA PRO A 284 14.24 -0.64 22.74
C PRO A 284 14.70 -0.53 24.19
N ARG A 285 16.00 -0.30 24.42
CA ARG A 285 16.63 -0.22 25.74
C ARG A 285 17.14 1.18 26.07
N CYS A 286 16.76 2.17 25.27
CA CYS A 286 17.23 3.55 25.38
C CYS A 286 16.17 4.53 25.88
N GLY A 287 15.06 4.04 26.44
CA GLY A 287 14.13 4.90 27.19
C GLY A 287 12.72 5.06 26.60
N SER A 288 12.25 4.18 25.71
CA SER A 288 10.89 4.24 25.14
C SER A 288 9.78 4.38 26.20
N GLY A 289 9.87 3.62 27.30
CA GLY A 289 8.90 3.73 28.40
C GLY A 289 8.93 5.10 29.10
N TYR A 290 10.12 5.70 29.27
CA TYR A 290 10.26 7.04 29.83
C TYR A 290 9.68 8.09 28.88
N SER A 291 10.00 8.01 27.58
CA SER A 291 9.50 8.95 26.57
C SER A 291 7.98 8.94 26.46
N ALA A 292 7.36 7.76 26.50
CA ALA A 292 5.90 7.62 26.52
C ALA A 292 5.30 8.28 27.77
N SER A 293 5.84 7.98 28.96
CA SER A 293 5.37 8.58 30.22
C SER A 293 5.59 10.09 30.27
N LEU A 294 6.64 10.62 29.64
CA LEU A 294 6.86 12.06 29.55
C LEU A 294 5.77 12.73 28.71
N CYS A 295 5.39 12.13 27.59
CA CYS A 295 4.29 12.63 26.76
C CYS A 295 2.93 12.56 27.48
N GLN A 296 2.69 11.48 28.23
CA GLN A 296 1.49 11.36 29.06
C GLN A 296 1.45 12.42 30.16
N ALA A 297 2.59 12.73 30.79
CA ALA A 297 2.68 13.76 31.83
C ALA A 297 2.36 15.17 31.32
N ILE A 298 2.55 15.43 30.02
CA ILE A 298 2.18 16.69 29.37
C ILE A 298 0.79 16.65 28.72
N GLY A 299 0.01 15.60 28.98
CA GLY A 299 -1.40 15.50 28.56
C GLY A 299 -1.65 14.80 27.23
N LEU A 300 -0.63 14.25 26.57
CA LEU A 300 -0.80 13.49 25.32
C LEU A 300 -1.28 12.06 25.59
N LYS A 301 -2.22 11.61 24.77
CA LYS A 301 -2.64 10.20 24.66
C LYS A 301 -1.67 9.46 23.75
N ILE A 302 -0.49 9.15 24.29
CA ILE A 302 0.54 8.33 23.63
C ILE A 302 0.80 7.09 24.49
N GLY A 303 0.75 5.91 23.87
CA GLY A 303 1.06 4.65 24.52
C GLY A 303 2.50 4.18 24.28
N HIS A 304 3.05 3.41 25.22
CA HIS A 304 4.30 2.66 25.04
C HIS A 304 3.98 1.32 24.38
N GLU A 305 4.40 1.13 23.12
CA GLU A 305 4.06 -0.04 22.28
C GLU A 305 2.55 -0.23 22.04
N LYS A 306 1.75 0.82 22.31
CA LYS A 306 0.30 0.87 22.13
C LYS A 306 -0.03 2.14 21.36
N LEU A 307 -0.76 2.02 20.25
CA LEU A 307 -1.21 3.18 19.49
C LEU A 307 -2.45 3.78 20.13
N GLU A 308 -2.40 5.08 20.39
CA GLU A 308 -3.47 5.88 21.00
C GLU A 308 -3.76 7.10 20.12
N ASP A 309 -4.73 7.94 20.49
CA ASP A 309 -5.22 9.07 19.67
C ASP A 309 -4.11 10.02 19.19
N ASP A 310 -3.13 10.35 20.05
CA ASP A 310 -2.06 11.28 19.71
C ASP A 310 -0.81 10.58 19.12
N GLY A 311 -0.83 9.25 19.07
CA GLY A 311 0.19 8.42 18.44
C GLY A 311 0.82 7.37 19.37
N ILE A 312 2.11 7.09 19.17
CA ILE A 312 2.78 5.93 19.79
C ILE A 312 4.26 6.20 20.08
N CYS A 313 4.75 5.66 21.20
CA CYS A 313 6.18 5.43 21.41
C CYS A 313 6.49 3.95 21.21
N SER A 314 7.13 3.60 20.09
CA SER A 314 7.44 2.22 19.76
C SER A 314 8.74 2.12 19.00
N TRP A 315 9.70 1.36 19.55
CA TRP A 315 10.94 1.11 18.83
C TRP A 315 10.70 0.31 17.54
N MET A 316 9.66 -0.53 17.49
CA MET A 316 9.36 -1.39 16.33
C MET A 316 8.92 -0.58 15.11
N PHE A 317 8.38 0.63 15.32
CA PHE A 317 8.00 1.57 14.25
C PHE A 317 9.21 2.19 13.52
N ALA A 318 10.44 1.78 13.90
CA ALA A 318 11.64 1.98 13.08
C ALA A 318 11.53 1.29 11.70
N THR A 319 10.62 0.32 11.55
CA THR A 319 10.38 -0.44 10.32
C THR A 319 8.88 -0.54 9.99
N GLU A 320 8.54 -1.14 8.85
CA GLU A 320 7.16 -1.33 8.39
C GLU A 320 6.63 -2.75 8.62
N ASP A 321 7.44 -3.61 9.24
CA ASP A 321 7.10 -5.02 9.46
C ASP A 321 6.10 -5.20 10.60
N ASP A 322 5.59 -6.42 10.76
CA ASP A 322 4.68 -6.74 11.84
C ASP A 322 5.40 -6.69 13.19
N CYS A 323 4.82 -5.96 14.13
CA CYS A 323 5.42 -5.56 15.40
C CYS A 323 5.15 -6.62 16.50
N PRO A 324 6.16 -7.42 16.91
CA PRO A 324 5.97 -8.56 17.83
C PRO A 324 5.57 -8.22 19.28
N TRP A 325 5.65 -6.95 19.72
CA TRP A 325 5.16 -6.51 21.05
C TRP A 325 4.02 -5.49 20.95
N ALA A 326 3.26 -5.48 19.85
CA ALA A 326 2.10 -4.62 19.73
C ALA A 326 1.09 -4.91 20.85
N LEU A 327 0.70 -3.88 21.62
CA LEU A 327 -0.28 -4.00 22.70
C LEU A 327 -1.73 -3.79 22.24
N ASN A 328 -1.94 -3.37 21.00
CA ASN A 328 -3.24 -3.31 20.33
C ASN A 328 -3.08 -3.45 18.82
N ASP A 329 -4.20 -3.58 18.10
CA ASP A 329 -4.21 -3.77 16.65
C ASP A 329 -3.58 -2.59 15.89
N GLY A 330 -3.77 -1.37 16.39
CA GLY A 330 -3.12 -0.18 15.84
C GLY A 330 -1.58 -0.26 15.88
N ALA A 331 -1.01 -0.86 16.93
CA ALA A 331 0.44 -1.00 17.08
C ALA A 331 1.05 -2.17 16.29
N ARG A 332 0.26 -2.98 15.55
CA ARG A 332 0.77 -4.17 14.86
C ARG A 332 1.70 -3.86 13.68
N SER A 333 1.59 -2.69 13.06
CA SER A 333 2.49 -2.28 11.98
C SER A 333 2.43 -0.76 11.79
N ARG A 334 3.53 -0.17 11.32
CA ARG A 334 3.59 1.22 10.86
C ARG A 334 2.85 1.43 9.54
N ARG A 335 2.66 0.38 8.73
CA ARG A 335 1.98 0.48 7.42
C ARG A 335 0.63 1.18 7.57
N PHE A 336 0.33 2.05 6.62
CA PHE A 336 -0.88 2.87 6.59
C PHE A 336 -1.03 3.80 7.81
N LYS A 337 0.10 4.28 8.35
CA LYS A 337 0.12 5.32 9.38
C LYS A 337 1.13 6.38 9.02
N TYR A 338 0.66 7.61 9.00
CA TYR A 338 1.48 8.78 8.83
C TYR A 338 1.54 9.54 10.14
N PHE A 339 2.74 9.97 10.52
CA PHE A 339 2.96 10.75 11.72
C PHE A 339 3.46 12.14 11.31
N ARG A 340 2.74 13.18 11.74
CA ARG A 340 3.10 14.58 11.43
C ARG A 340 4.48 14.92 11.96
N HIS A 341 4.81 14.38 13.14
CA HIS A 341 6.09 14.54 13.78
C HIS A 341 6.68 13.19 14.20
N VAL A 342 7.99 13.07 14.05
CA VAL A 342 8.79 11.94 14.51
C VAL A 342 9.84 12.45 15.49
N ALA A 343 9.77 11.98 16.73
CA ALA A 343 10.78 12.23 17.74
C ALA A 343 11.67 11.00 17.93
N MET A 344 12.96 11.22 18.16
CA MET A 344 13.92 10.18 18.49
C MET A 344 14.43 10.35 19.92
N HIS A 345 14.26 9.30 20.73
CA HIS A 345 14.93 9.22 22.03
C HIS A 345 16.27 8.49 21.92
N VAL A 346 17.29 9.03 22.58
CA VAL A 346 18.62 8.42 22.68
C VAL A 346 19.09 8.36 24.11
N ARG A 347 20.03 7.45 24.37
CA ARG A 347 20.65 7.21 25.67
C ARG A 347 22.15 7.01 25.50
N ASP A 348 22.96 7.48 26.45
CA ASP A 348 24.41 7.32 26.44
C ASP A 348 24.76 5.83 26.32
N PRO A 349 25.55 5.41 25.30
CA PRO A 349 25.96 4.02 25.15
C PRO A 349 26.65 3.47 26.40
N ARG A 350 27.34 4.31 27.19
CA ARG A 350 27.96 3.94 28.48
C ARG A 350 26.97 3.35 29.46
N THR A 351 25.72 3.81 29.45
CA THR A 351 24.68 3.34 30.36
C THR A 351 23.65 2.43 29.67
N ALA A 352 23.57 2.48 28.34
CA ALA A 352 22.64 1.69 27.55
C ALA A 352 23.14 0.27 27.28
N VAL A 353 24.42 0.08 26.93
CA VAL A 353 24.96 -1.20 26.39
C VAL A 353 24.71 -2.38 27.33
N ALA A 354 24.90 -2.22 28.64
CA ALA A 354 24.61 -3.28 29.61
C ALA A 354 23.14 -3.78 29.52
N SER A 355 22.21 -2.86 29.31
CA SER A 355 20.78 -3.19 29.16
C SER A 355 20.47 -3.85 27.81
N ILE A 356 21.27 -3.57 26.78
CA ILE A 356 21.15 -4.16 25.44
C ILE A 356 21.70 -5.59 25.44
N MET A 357 22.87 -5.82 26.05
CA MET A 357 23.42 -7.17 26.26
C MET A 357 22.42 -8.07 26.97
N ARG A 358 21.78 -7.55 28.02
CA ARG A 358 20.72 -8.29 28.75
C ARG A 358 19.52 -8.58 27.83
N GLU A 359 19.08 -7.63 27.02
CA GLU A 359 17.96 -7.84 26.09
C GLU A 359 18.31 -8.87 25.00
N ASN A 360 19.52 -8.82 24.42
CA ASN A 360 19.97 -9.77 23.40
C ASN A 360 19.84 -11.22 23.90
N LYS A 361 20.27 -11.47 25.13
CA LYS A 361 20.27 -12.81 25.72
C LYS A 361 18.90 -13.30 26.21
N HIS A 362 18.07 -12.39 26.72
CA HIS A 362 16.86 -12.75 27.45
C HIS A 362 15.55 -12.39 26.74
N ALA A 363 15.62 -11.73 25.58
CA ALA A 363 14.46 -11.44 24.72
C ALA A 363 14.79 -11.84 23.26
N PRO A 364 14.84 -13.14 22.93
CA PRO A 364 15.27 -13.63 21.63
C PRO A 364 14.45 -13.05 20.48
N VAL A 365 13.13 -12.92 20.65
CA VAL A 365 12.28 -12.27 19.63
C VAL A 365 12.76 -10.84 19.34
N SER A 366 13.22 -10.09 20.36
CA SER A 366 13.66 -8.68 20.21
C SER A 366 15.01 -8.59 19.52
N TYR A 367 15.89 -9.54 19.84
CA TYR A 367 17.15 -9.70 19.16
C TYR A 367 16.96 -10.07 17.69
N GLU A 368 16.15 -11.09 17.39
CA GLU A 368 15.91 -11.56 16.02
C GLU A 368 15.23 -10.49 15.15
N PHE A 369 14.26 -9.74 15.71
CA PHE A 369 13.63 -8.63 14.99
C PHE A 369 14.65 -7.54 14.63
N ARG A 370 15.48 -7.10 15.58
CA ARG A 370 16.55 -6.12 15.31
C ARG A 370 17.57 -6.66 14.31
N LYS A 371 18.03 -7.90 14.50
CA LYS A 371 19.02 -8.55 13.62
C LYS A 371 18.53 -8.63 12.17
N LYS A 372 17.29 -9.09 11.95
CA LYS A 372 16.65 -9.16 10.63
C LYS A 372 16.72 -7.81 9.91
N HIS A 373 16.27 -6.75 10.57
CA HIS A 373 16.17 -5.44 9.92
C HIS A 373 17.51 -4.73 9.78
N ILE A 374 18.43 -4.89 10.72
CA ILE A 374 19.80 -4.39 10.59
C ILE A 374 20.51 -5.09 9.41
N LYS A 375 20.34 -6.40 9.26
CA LYS A 375 20.90 -7.15 8.12
C LYS A 375 20.31 -6.68 6.80
N LEU A 376 18.99 -6.54 6.73
CA LEU A 376 18.29 -6.13 5.52
C LEU A 376 18.67 -4.70 5.07
N ARG A 377 18.77 -3.76 6.01
CA ARG A 377 18.92 -2.33 5.69
C ARG A 377 20.36 -1.85 5.69
N CYS A 378 21.21 -2.42 6.55
CA CYS A 378 22.61 -2.02 6.68
C CYS A 378 23.60 -3.06 6.14
N GLY A 379 23.14 -4.25 5.72
CA GLY A 379 24.02 -5.33 5.29
C GLY A 379 24.86 -5.94 6.42
N VAL A 380 24.49 -5.72 7.68
CA VAL A 380 25.26 -6.16 8.86
C VAL A 380 24.55 -7.29 9.58
N ASP A 381 25.21 -8.44 9.71
CA ASP A 381 24.73 -9.53 10.54
C ASP A 381 25.23 -9.35 11.99
N LEU A 382 24.32 -9.20 12.96
CA LEU A 382 24.70 -9.06 14.36
C LEU A 382 25.43 -10.30 14.88
N ASP A 383 25.15 -11.49 14.36
CA ASP A 383 25.80 -12.72 14.80
C ASP A 383 27.24 -12.85 14.29
N SER A 384 27.69 -11.96 13.40
CA SER A 384 29.09 -11.88 12.94
C SER A 384 30.04 -11.32 14.00
N PHE A 385 29.52 -10.67 15.05
CA PHE A 385 30.35 -10.15 16.14
C PHE A 385 30.55 -11.22 17.23
N GLU A 386 31.80 -11.51 17.56
CA GLU A 386 32.16 -12.59 18.48
C GLU A 386 31.61 -12.40 19.90
N SER A 387 31.73 -11.19 20.46
CA SER A 387 31.35 -10.90 21.85
C SER A 387 29.96 -10.29 21.96
N GLU A 388 29.21 -10.65 23.01
CA GLU A 388 27.91 -10.03 23.34
C GLU A 388 28.01 -8.50 23.52
N PHE A 389 29.16 -8.02 24.00
CA PHE A 389 29.42 -6.59 24.11
C PHE A 389 29.46 -5.92 22.72
N SER A 390 30.24 -6.47 21.79
CA SER A 390 30.33 -5.98 20.41
C SER A 390 28.98 -6.08 19.68
N ARG A 391 28.21 -7.17 19.89
CA ARG A 391 26.84 -7.32 19.37
C ARG A 391 25.90 -6.23 19.88
N ALA A 392 25.97 -5.93 21.18
CA ALA A 392 25.15 -4.90 21.79
C ALA A 392 25.48 -3.50 21.27
N VAL A 393 26.78 -3.19 21.12
CA VAL A 393 27.25 -1.92 20.51
C VAL A 393 26.81 -1.83 19.05
N ALA A 394 27.00 -2.87 18.26
CA ALA A 394 26.53 -2.92 16.87
C ALA A 394 25.02 -2.73 16.79
N SER A 395 24.24 -3.42 17.62
CA SER A 395 22.79 -3.23 17.63
C SER A 395 22.37 -1.80 18.02
N TYR A 396 23.09 -1.14 18.94
CA TYR A 396 22.84 0.26 19.27
C TYR A 396 23.04 1.15 18.05
N ILE A 397 24.21 1.04 17.41
CA ILE A 397 24.61 1.88 16.27
C ILE A 397 23.65 1.70 15.11
N TYR A 398 23.48 0.47 14.62
CA TYR A 398 22.75 0.24 13.39
C TYR A 398 21.25 0.48 13.57
N TRP A 399 20.67 0.19 14.74
CA TRP A 399 19.28 0.56 15.01
C TRP A 399 19.06 2.07 15.04
N ASN A 400 19.99 2.83 15.64
CA ASN A 400 19.89 4.29 15.60
C ASN A 400 20.05 4.82 14.16
N LYS A 401 20.85 4.19 13.30
CA LYS A 401 20.90 4.52 11.86
C LYS A 401 19.54 4.33 11.18
N LEU A 402 18.89 3.18 11.40
CA LEU A 402 17.53 2.90 10.91
C LEU A 402 16.53 3.98 11.36
N VAL A 403 16.62 4.44 12.61
CA VAL A 403 15.75 5.49 13.13
C VAL A 403 16.06 6.85 12.48
N LEU A 404 17.33 7.19 12.29
CA LEU A 404 17.75 8.45 11.66
C LEU A 404 17.34 8.56 10.19
N GLU A 405 17.26 7.43 9.47
CA GLU A 405 16.73 7.38 8.09
C GLU A 405 15.28 7.88 8.00
N GLN A 406 14.52 7.83 9.09
CA GLN A 406 13.18 8.39 9.16
C GLN A 406 13.13 9.91 9.35
N LYS A 407 14.29 10.57 9.41
CA LYS A 407 14.44 12.03 9.54
C LYS A 407 13.65 12.58 10.74
N PRO A 408 13.97 12.15 11.98
CA PRO A 408 13.28 12.65 13.17
C PRO A 408 13.37 14.18 13.24
N ASN A 409 12.24 14.84 13.53
CA ASN A 409 12.15 16.28 13.67
C ASN A 409 12.84 16.79 14.94
N VAL A 410 12.87 15.95 15.99
CA VAL A 410 13.58 16.24 17.24
C VAL A 410 14.30 15.00 17.73
N VAL A 411 15.56 15.17 18.13
CA VAL A 411 16.36 14.15 18.81
C VAL A 411 16.67 14.65 20.22
N PHE A 412 16.38 13.85 21.23
CA PHE A 412 16.61 14.22 22.63
C PHE A 412 17.22 13.09 23.45
N ARG A 413 18.10 13.46 24.38
CA ARG A 413 18.66 12.56 25.39
C ARG A 413 17.67 12.36 26.53
N VAL A 414 17.44 11.09 26.88
CA VAL A 414 16.54 10.73 27.99
C VAL A 414 17.12 11.09 29.36
N GLU A 415 18.43 11.33 29.44
CA GLU A 415 19.13 11.69 30.65
C GLU A 415 18.87 13.12 31.10
N ASP A 416 18.82 14.08 30.18
CA ASP A 416 18.91 15.51 30.52
C ASP A 416 18.22 16.47 29.53
N GLU A 417 17.62 15.98 28.44
CA GLU A 417 16.97 16.83 27.43
C GLU A 417 15.44 16.63 27.36
N ALA A 418 14.79 16.29 28.47
CA ALA A 418 13.33 16.15 28.53
C ALA A 418 12.61 17.43 28.05
N ASP A 419 13.09 18.59 28.50
CA ASP A 419 12.57 19.91 28.13
C ASP A 419 12.67 20.20 26.63
N LYS A 420 13.64 19.59 25.95
CA LYS A 420 13.80 19.73 24.49
C LYS A 420 12.64 19.08 23.74
N LEU A 421 12.21 17.89 24.17
CA LEU A 421 11.03 17.24 23.61
C LEU A 421 9.75 18.02 23.95
N VAL A 422 9.60 18.43 25.22
CA VAL A 422 8.42 19.18 25.67
C VAL A 422 8.28 20.50 24.90
N GLY A 423 9.35 21.29 24.80
CA GLY A 423 9.36 22.54 24.06
C GLY A 423 9.12 22.36 22.56
N TYR A 424 9.63 21.27 21.97
CA TYR A 424 9.31 20.93 20.58
C TYR A 424 7.80 20.65 20.41
N ILE A 425 7.21 19.85 21.30
CA ILE A 425 5.78 19.50 21.24
C ILE A 425 4.90 20.73 21.41
N GLU A 426 5.20 21.60 22.39
CA GLU A 426 4.47 22.85 22.61
C GLU A 426 4.47 23.75 21.37
N THR A 427 5.62 23.85 20.72
CA THR A 427 5.79 24.75 19.57
C THR A 427 5.19 24.19 18.29
N ASN A 428 5.26 22.86 18.07
CA ASN A 428 5.00 22.27 16.75
C ASN A 428 3.77 21.35 16.69
N CYS A 429 3.33 20.77 17.80
CA CYS A 429 2.24 19.79 17.80
C CYS A 429 0.87 20.40 18.17
N GLU A 430 0.77 21.73 18.29
CA GLU A 430 -0.46 22.45 18.67
C GLU A 430 -1.08 21.95 19.99
N VAL A 431 -0.25 21.52 20.94
CA VAL A 431 -0.68 20.97 22.23
C VAL A 431 -0.64 22.06 23.29
N LYS A 432 -1.74 22.21 24.04
CA LYS A 432 -1.74 23.05 25.24
C LYS A 432 -1.16 22.29 26.43
N LEU A 433 0.03 22.67 26.85
CA LEU A 433 0.69 22.06 28.00
C LEU A 433 -0.05 22.36 29.33
N PRO A 434 0.00 21.44 30.31
CA PRO A 434 -0.47 21.71 31.66
C PRO A 434 0.44 22.72 32.37
N ALA A 435 -0.13 23.51 33.29
CA ALA A 435 0.59 24.58 33.98
C ALA A 435 1.78 24.10 34.84
N ASN A 436 1.72 22.86 35.35
CA ASN A 436 2.80 22.22 36.10
C ASN A 436 3.00 20.80 35.55
N ILE A 437 4.15 20.54 34.94
CA ILE A 437 4.51 19.24 34.40
C ILE A 437 5.29 18.46 35.47
N GLU A 438 4.77 17.33 35.90
CA GLU A 438 5.50 16.38 36.76
C GLU A 438 6.30 15.42 35.88
N TYR A 439 7.61 15.64 35.81
CA TYR A 439 8.48 14.80 34.98
C TYR A 439 8.57 13.38 35.56
N PRO A 440 8.39 12.34 34.73
CA PRO A 440 8.43 10.97 35.22
C PRO A 440 9.83 10.59 35.72
N HIS A 441 9.87 9.63 36.65
CA HIS A 441 11.13 9.08 37.11
C HIS A 441 11.90 8.39 35.97
N LYS A 442 13.20 8.68 35.83
CA LYS A 442 14.08 8.12 34.78
C LYS A 442 14.25 6.58 34.83
N ALA A 443 13.83 5.94 35.94
CA ALA A 443 13.99 4.50 36.17
C ALA A 443 12.80 3.63 35.73
N ILE A 444 11.89 4.16 34.91
CA ILE A 444 10.78 3.40 34.33
C ILE A 444 11.34 2.17 33.58
N ASN A 445 10.87 0.97 33.95
CA ASN A 445 11.29 -0.33 33.39
C ASN A 445 12.76 -0.74 33.59
N SER A 446 13.48 -0.13 34.55
CA SER A 446 14.85 -0.55 34.94
C SER A 446 14.93 -2.03 35.36
N ASN A 447 13.88 -2.51 36.03
CA ASN A 447 13.71 -3.89 36.53
C ASN A 447 12.74 -4.73 35.67
N LYS A 448 12.76 -4.56 34.34
CA LYS A 448 11.99 -5.41 33.41
C LYS A 448 12.20 -6.89 33.77
N ARG A 449 11.10 -7.61 33.95
CA ARG A 449 11.10 -9.07 34.16
C ARG A 449 11.22 -9.77 32.81
N TYR A 450 12.08 -10.77 32.73
CA TYR A 450 12.22 -11.67 31.60
C TYR A 450 11.66 -13.02 32.04
N GLN A 451 10.61 -13.50 31.36
CA GLN A 451 9.92 -14.74 31.73
C GLN A 451 9.52 -14.77 33.23
N GLY A 452 9.02 -13.64 33.74
CA GLY A 452 8.61 -13.50 35.14
C GLY A 452 9.74 -13.26 36.15
N LYS A 453 11.02 -13.31 35.76
CA LYS A 453 12.18 -13.14 36.65
C LYS A 453 12.94 -11.84 36.41
N THR A 454 13.42 -11.20 37.47
CA THR A 454 14.37 -10.09 37.35
C THR A 454 15.76 -10.66 37.04
N VAL A 455 16.39 -10.18 35.98
CA VAL A 455 17.75 -10.56 35.60
C VAL A 455 18.69 -9.37 35.85
N GLU A 456 19.77 -9.61 36.57
CA GLU A 456 20.79 -8.61 36.85
C GLU A 456 21.43 -8.09 35.55
N LYS A 457 21.82 -6.82 35.57
CA LYS A 457 22.52 -6.23 34.42
C LYS A 457 23.97 -6.73 34.42
N PRO A 458 24.52 -7.13 33.27
CA PRO A 458 25.94 -7.44 33.20
C PRO A 458 26.77 -6.19 33.54
N THR A 459 27.88 -6.40 34.24
CA THR A 459 28.89 -5.35 34.42
C THR A 459 29.57 -5.09 33.09
N VAL A 460 29.56 -3.84 32.65
CA VAL A 460 30.31 -3.40 31.47
C VAL A 460 31.55 -2.67 31.96
N ASP A 461 32.70 -3.23 31.63
CA ASP A 461 33.99 -2.58 31.84
C ASP A 461 34.18 -1.51 30.76
N PHE A 462 34.34 -0.25 31.17
CA PHE A 462 34.43 0.88 30.26
C PHE A 462 35.69 0.83 29.38
N GLU A 463 36.75 0.16 29.83
CA GLU A 463 37.96 -0.06 29.02
C GLU A 463 37.68 -0.92 27.79
N LYS A 464 36.61 -1.73 27.79
CA LYS A 464 36.23 -2.56 26.62
C LYS A 464 35.79 -1.74 25.42
N PHE A 465 35.33 -0.50 25.61
CA PHE A 465 35.00 0.38 24.49
C PHE A 465 36.24 0.74 23.68
N SER A 466 37.41 0.84 24.34
CA SER A 466 38.70 1.08 23.69
C SER A 466 39.16 -0.12 22.85
N SER A 467 38.71 -1.34 23.19
CA SER A 467 39.02 -2.58 22.46
C SER A 467 38.03 -2.93 21.35
N LEU A 468 37.05 -2.07 21.05
CA LEU A 468 36.11 -2.31 19.94
C LEU A 468 36.86 -2.33 18.60
N PRO A 469 36.41 -3.13 17.61
CA PRO A 469 36.91 -3.03 16.25
C PRO A 469 36.87 -1.58 15.75
N GLU A 470 37.93 -1.12 15.12
CA GLU A 470 38.13 0.30 14.75
C GLU A 470 36.93 0.90 14.02
N LYS A 471 36.39 0.18 13.03
CA LYS A 471 35.18 0.58 12.29
C LYS A 471 33.99 0.81 13.24
N LEU A 472 33.77 -0.10 14.19
CA LEU A 472 32.64 -0.04 15.12
C LEU A 472 32.83 1.08 16.15
N LYS A 473 34.07 1.30 16.63
CA LYS A 473 34.41 2.42 17.52
C LYS A 473 34.17 3.77 16.84
N ASN A 474 34.61 3.91 15.58
CA ASN A 474 34.41 5.12 14.79
C ASN A 474 32.93 5.42 14.54
N GLU A 475 32.14 4.41 14.19
CA GLU A 475 30.68 4.59 14.04
C GLU A 475 30.00 4.97 15.36
N LEU A 476 30.43 4.39 16.48
CA LEU A 476 29.92 4.75 17.81
C LEU A 476 30.25 6.20 18.18
N ASN A 477 31.49 6.63 17.93
CA ASN A 477 31.94 7.99 18.22
C ASN A 477 31.21 9.02 17.36
N LEU A 478 31.00 8.74 16.07
CA LEU A 478 30.20 9.59 15.19
C LEU A 478 28.78 9.80 15.75
N GLN A 479 28.13 8.73 16.22
CA GLN A 479 26.82 8.85 16.86
C GLN A 479 26.88 9.58 18.20
N CYS A 480 27.92 9.34 19.01
CA CYS A 480 28.09 10.06 20.27
C CYS A 480 28.17 11.57 20.02
N VAL A 481 29.03 12.01 19.11
CA VAL A 481 29.14 13.42 18.73
C VAL A 481 27.81 13.98 18.22
N TYR A 482 27.14 13.26 17.31
CA TYR A 482 25.84 13.68 16.77
C TYR A 482 24.76 13.83 17.85
N PHE A 483 24.73 12.96 18.86
CA PHE A 483 23.80 13.01 19.99
C PHE A 483 24.30 13.89 21.16
N GLY A 484 25.47 14.53 21.03
CA GLY A 484 26.07 15.37 22.06
C GLY A 484 26.68 14.62 23.26
N TYR A 485 26.96 13.33 23.13
CA TYR A 485 27.75 12.55 24.09
C TYR A 485 29.25 12.67 23.82
N ARG A 486 30.06 12.42 24.86
CA ARG A 486 31.52 12.33 24.69
C ARG A 486 31.91 11.10 23.89
N GLU A 487 32.99 11.23 23.12
CA GLU A 487 33.62 10.12 22.41
C GLU A 487 34.30 9.14 23.38
N PHE A 488 34.55 7.94 22.88
CA PHE A 488 35.42 6.95 23.49
C PHE A 488 36.83 7.16 22.92
N VAL A 489 37.77 7.58 23.78
CA VAL A 489 39.18 7.82 23.42
C VAL A 489 39.89 6.50 23.16
#